data_AF-A0A524A2R5-F1
#
_entry.id   AF-A0A524A2R5-F1
#
_cell.length_a   1.000
_cell.length_b   1.000
_cell.length_c   1.000
_cell.angle_alpha   90.00
_cell.angle_beta   90.00
_cell.angle_gamma   90.00
#
_symmetry.space_group_name_H-M   'P 1'
#
loop_
_entity.id
_entity.type
_entity.pdbx_description
1 polymer ?
#
loop_
_entity_poly.entity_id
_entity_poly.type
_entity_poly.pdbx_seq_one_letter_code
_entity_poly.pdbx_strand_id
1 'polypeptide(L)'
;MSQTTVSLSPDELEVLVRRVVREELTRLLRSPVRSILEDWRQEGPDDPAEDELLLSEALAVLQGYGDKPEAWMNWEDFEAELDRAEMAGELPD
;
A
#
# COMPACT_ATOMS: atom_id res chain seq x y z
N MET A 1 -5.56 -17.55 -37.28
CA MET A 1 -4.97 -16.36 -36.64
C MET A 1 -4.32 -15.54 -37.74
N SER A 2 -4.80 -14.32 -38.00
CA SER A 2 -4.25 -13.48 -39.06
C SER A 2 -3.05 -12.73 -38.53
N GLN A 3 -1.88 -12.94 -39.15
CA GLN A 3 -0.67 -12.22 -38.82
C GLN A 3 -0.69 -10.87 -39.56
N THR A 4 -0.79 -9.77 -38.81
CA THR A 4 -0.72 -8.41 -39.36
C THR A 4 0.74 -8.01 -39.48
N THR A 5 1.28 -8.02 -40.70
CA THR A 5 2.63 -7.56 -40.97
C THR A 5 2.58 -6.06 -41.29
N VAL A 6 3.13 -5.22 -40.42
CA VAL A 6 3.25 -3.78 -40.64
C VAL A 6 4.64 -3.50 -41.22
N SER A 7 4.69 -2.81 -42.35
CA SER A 7 5.95 -2.36 -42.95
C SER A 7 6.21 -0.92 -42.52
N LEU A 8 7.37 -0.67 -41.93
CA LEU A 8 7.82 0.66 -41.49
C LEU A 8 9.15 0.97 -42.15
N SER A 9 9.31 2.20 -42.60
CA SER A 9 10.61 2.73 -42.98
C SER A 9 11.51 2.93 -41.74
N PRO A 10 12.85 2.97 -41.91
CA PRO A 10 13.76 3.24 -40.81
C PRO A 10 13.46 4.54 -40.07
N ASP A 11 13.05 5.60 -40.79
CA ASP A 11 12.73 6.91 -40.22
C ASP A 11 11.47 6.84 -39.33
N GLU A 12 10.44 6.10 -39.77
CA GLU A 12 9.22 5.89 -38.99
C GLU A 12 9.49 5.07 -37.73
N LEU A 13 10.39 4.09 -37.81
CA LEU A 13 10.85 3.33 -36.65
C LEU A 13 11.61 4.23 -35.67
N GLU A 14 12.50 5.09 -36.16
CA GLU A 14 13.25 6.02 -35.30
C GLU A 14 12.30 6.97 -34.55
N VAL A 15 11.29 7.52 -35.23
CA VAL A 15 10.28 8.39 -34.61
C VAL A 15 9.50 7.64 -33.52
N LEU A 16 9.09 6.40 -33.78
CA LEU A 16 8.40 5.55 -32.81
C LEU A 16 9.27 5.27 -31.59
N VAL A 17 10.54 4.89 -31.80
CA VAL A 17 11.49 4.63 -30.72
C VAL A 17 11.70 5.88 -29.89
N ARG A 18 11.94 7.04 -30.50
CA ARG A 18 12.11 8.32 -29.78
C ARG A 18 10.88 8.68 -28.95
N ARG A 19 9.68 8.43 -29.47
CA ARG A 19 8.43 8.67 -28.75
C ARG A 19 8.32 7.76 -27.53
N VAL A 20 8.50 6.46 -27.70
CA VAL A 20 8.44 5.49 -26.60
C VAL A 20 9.48 5.81 -25.53
N VAL A 21 10.72 6.10 -25.93
CA VAL A 21 11.79 6.47 -24.98
C VAL A 21 11.42 7.73 -24.20
N ARG A 22 10.89 8.76 -24.84
CA ARG A 22 10.44 9.98 -24.15
C ARG A 22 9.30 9.70 -23.18
N GLU A 23 8.34 8.86 -23.59
CA GLU A 23 7.16 8.52 -22.80
C GLU A 23 7.55 7.70 -21.55
N GLU A 24 8.45 6.72 -21.70
CA GLU A 24 8.99 5.95 -20.59
C GLU A 24 9.87 6.79 -19.67
N LEU A 25 10.71 7.68 -20.21
CA LEU A 25 11.46 8.63 -19.38
C LEU A 25 10.53 9.56 -18.60
N THR A 26 9.45 10.03 -19.23
CA THR A 26 8.43 10.87 -18.54
C THR A 26 7.74 10.08 -17.44
N ARG A 27 7.47 8.79 -17.65
CA ARG A 27 6.87 7.90 -16.66
C ARG A 27 7.80 7.61 -15.49
N LEU A 28 9.08 7.38 -15.76
CA LEU A 28 10.12 7.18 -14.73
C LEU A 28 10.42 8.45 -13.93
N LEU A 29 10.39 9.61 -14.60
CA LEU A 29 10.65 10.92 -13.97
C LEU A 29 9.43 11.51 -13.26
N ARG A 30 8.22 11.06 -13.61
CA ARG A 30 7.07 11.23 -12.72
C ARG A 30 7.38 10.41 -11.48
N SER A 31 7.79 11.11 -10.41
CA SER A 31 7.83 10.51 -9.08
C SER A 31 6.55 9.72 -8.91
N PRO A 32 6.61 8.41 -8.57
CA PRO A 32 5.41 7.72 -8.18
C PRO A 32 4.74 8.59 -7.11
N VAL A 33 3.41 8.74 -7.22
CA VAL A 33 2.63 9.22 -6.09
C VAL A 33 3.02 8.27 -4.96
N ARG A 34 3.85 8.75 -4.03
CA ARG A 34 4.30 7.94 -2.90
C ARG A 34 3.02 7.38 -2.30
N SER A 35 2.97 6.06 -2.16
CA SER A 35 1.87 5.46 -1.39
C SER A 35 1.83 6.20 -0.05
N ILE A 36 0.65 6.44 0.52
CA ILE A 36 0.55 7.03 1.86
C ILE A 36 1.37 6.19 2.86
N LEU A 37 1.46 4.87 2.62
CA LEU A 37 2.30 3.93 3.37
C LEU A 37 3.82 4.16 3.23
N GLU A 38 4.25 4.90 2.20
CA GLU A 38 5.65 5.27 1.93
C GLU A 38 5.95 6.73 2.31
N ASP A 39 4.96 7.49 2.79
CA ASP A 39 5.13 8.87 3.23
C ASP A 39 5.10 8.96 4.77
N TRP A 40 6.24 8.69 5.38
CA TRP A 40 6.46 8.77 6.84
C TRP A 40 6.26 10.18 7.42
N ARG A 41 6.00 11.18 6.60
CA ARG A 41 5.64 12.54 7.08
C ARG A 41 4.32 12.56 7.85
N GLN A 42 3.50 11.52 7.74
CA GLN A 42 2.24 11.39 8.46
C GLN A 42 2.34 10.67 9.81
N GLU A 43 3.47 10.03 10.13
CA GLU A 43 3.66 9.28 11.39
C GLU A 43 3.81 10.17 12.64
N GLY A 44 3.73 11.50 12.48
CA GLY A 44 3.94 12.42 13.59
C GLY A 44 5.44 12.53 13.96
N PRO A 45 5.77 13.20 15.07
CA PRO A 45 7.13 13.23 15.58
C PRO A 45 7.54 11.87 16.15
N ASP A 46 8.81 11.47 15.97
CA ASP A 46 9.36 10.29 16.63
C ASP A 46 9.19 10.41 18.16
N ASP A 47 8.43 9.49 18.77
CA ASP A 47 8.27 9.35 20.22
C ASP A 47 8.63 7.93 20.69
N PRO A 48 9.93 7.67 20.94
CA PRO A 48 10.38 6.34 21.34
C PRO A 48 9.79 5.84 22.67
N ALA A 49 9.33 6.74 23.54
CA ALA A 49 8.75 6.36 24.82
C ALA A 49 7.31 5.87 24.64
N GLU A 50 6.54 6.53 23.77
CA GLU A 50 5.21 6.07 23.37
C GLU A 50 5.30 4.75 22.57
N ASP A 51 6.28 4.62 21.68
CA ASP A 51 6.53 3.38 20.93
C ASP A 51 6.83 2.20 21.87
N GLU A 52 7.67 2.40 22.89
CA GLU A 52 8.02 1.36 23.86
C GLU A 52 6.80 0.95 24.71
N LEU A 53 5.94 1.92 25.05
CA LEU A 53 4.67 1.66 25.74
C LEU A 53 3.73 0.82 24.87
N LEU A 54 3.48 1.23 23.63
CA LEU A 54 2.65 0.51 22.66
C LEU A 54 3.18 -0.91 22.41
N LEU A 55 4.50 -1.07 22.27
CA LEU A 55 5.13 -2.39 22.14
C LEU A 55 4.85 -3.27 23.36
N SER A 56 4.97 -2.71 24.57
CA SER A 56 4.72 -3.47 25.80
C SER A 56 3.25 -3.92 25.92
N GLU A 57 2.31 -3.05 25.52
CA GLU A 57 0.88 -3.36 25.49
C GLU A 57 0.55 -4.45 24.48
N ALA A 58 1.08 -4.33 23.25
CA ALA A 58 0.92 -5.34 22.21
C ALA A 58 1.48 -6.70 22.64
N LEU A 59 2.66 -6.72 23.27
CA LEU A 59 3.24 -7.96 23.80
C LEU A 59 2.39 -8.56 24.93
N ALA A 60 1.80 -7.75 25.81
CA ALA A 60 0.91 -8.24 26.86
C ALA A 60 -0.37 -8.87 26.27
N VAL A 61 -0.93 -8.27 25.22
CA VAL A 61 -2.06 -8.82 24.46
C VAL A 61 -1.69 -10.17 23.84
N LEU A 62 -0.55 -10.25 23.15
CA LEU A 62 -0.06 -11.50 22.55
C LEU A 62 0.20 -12.60 23.59
N GLN A 63 0.78 -12.24 24.74
CA GLN A 63 0.97 -13.18 25.85
C GLN A 63 -0.36 -13.67 26.41
N GLY A 64 -1.34 -12.78 26.57
CA GLY A 64 -2.69 -13.15 27.02
C GLY A 64 -3.37 -14.17 26.10
N TYR A 65 -3.04 -14.16 24.81
CA TYR A 65 -3.52 -15.15 23.87
C TYR A 65 -2.68 -16.43 23.79
N GLY A 66 -1.41 -16.41 24.22
CA GLY A 66 -0.57 -17.61 24.28
C GLY A 66 -1.21 -18.72 25.12
N ASP A 67 -1.92 -18.33 26.17
CA ASP A 67 -2.63 -19.25 27.07
C ASP A 67 -4.07 -19.56 26.63
N LYS A 68 -4.59 -18.89 25.59
CA LYS A 68 -5.98 -18.99 25.08
C LYS A 68 -6.05 -18.76 23.56
N PRO A 69 -5.55 -19.70 22.74
CA PRO A 69 -5.57 -19.56 21.29
C PRO A 69 -7.00 -19.46 20.71
N GLU A 70 -8.00 -20.00 21.39
CA GLU A 70 -9.43 -19.86 21.05
C GLU A 70 -9.99 -18.45 21.24
N ALA A 71 -9.27 -17.58 21.94
CA ALA A 71 -9.65 -16.18 22.09
C ALA A 71 -9.20 -15.32 20.88
N TRP A 72 -8.47 -15.89 19.92
CA TRP A 72 -8.16 -15.19 18.66
C TRP A 72 -9.46 -14.99 17.88
N MET A 73 -9.81 -13.72 17.67
CA MET A 73 -10.81 -13.37 16.68
C MET A 73 -10.27 -13.73 15.30
N ASN A 74 -11.08 -14.43 14.50
CA ASN A 74 -10.68 -14.67 13.12
C ASN A 74 -10.79 -13.36 12.33
N TRP A 75 -10.10 -13.31 11.19
CA TRP A 75 -10.02 -12.11 10.38
C TRP A 75 -11.38 -11.61 9.88
N GLU A 76 -12.29 -12.53 9.55
CA GLU A 76 -13.64 -12.21 9.06
C GLU A 76 -14.49 -11.54 10.13
N ASP A 77 -14.40 -12.00 11.38
CA ASP A 77 -15.09 -11.40 12.52
C ASP A 77 -14.53 -10.00 12.86
N PHE A 78 -13.21 -9.80 12.67
CA PHE A 78 -12.59 -8.49 12.83
C PHE A 78 -13.05 -7.49 11.77
N GLU A 79 -13.06 -7.89 10.50
CA GLU A 79 -13.59 -7.06 9.40
C GLU A 79 -15.06 -6.68 9.66
N ALA A 80 -15.88 -7.64 10.11
CA ALA A 80 -17.27 -7.38 10.45
C ALA A 80 -17.45 -6.44 11.67
N GLU A 81 -16.47 -6.36 12.57
CA GLU A 81 -16.45 -5.37 13.65
C GLU A 81 -16.07 -3.98 13.14
N LEU A 82 -15.08 -3.89 12.25
CA LEU A 82 -14.70 -2.63 11.60
C LEU A 82 -15.84 -2.03 10.79
N ASP A 83 -16.52 -2.84 9.97
CA ASP A 83 -17.67 -2.39 9.18
C ASP A 83 -18.79 -1.85 10.09
N ARG A 84 -19.00 -2.48 11.26
CA ARG A 84 -19.98 -2.00 12.25
C ARG A 84 -19.56 -0.68 12.87
N ALA A 85 -18.28 -0.52 13.22
CA ALA A 85 -17.74 0.72 13.78
C ALA A 85 -17.79 1.88 12.75
N GLU A 86 -17.51 1.60 11.48
CA GLU A 86 -17.63 2.56 10.37
C GLU A 86 -19.09 3.01 10.19
N MET A 87 -20.03 2.07 10.12
CA MET A 87 -21.47 2.40 10.04
C MET A 87 -21.98 3.16 11.26
N ALA A 88 -21.38 2.94 12.43
CA ALA A 88 -21.70 3.66 13.66
C ALA A 88 -21.05 5.05 13.73
N GLY A 89 -20.14 5.38 12.81
CA GLY A 89 -19.37 6.64 12.84
C GLY A 89 -18.39 6.71 14.01
N GLU A 90 -17.94 5.56 14.51
CA GLU A 90 -16.97 5.47 15.61
C GLU A 90 -15.52 5.52 15.11
N LEU A 91 -15.31 5.33 13.79
CA LEU A 91 -14.02 5.50 13.15
C LEU A 91 -13.80 6.97 12.75
N PRO A 92 -12.57 7.49 12.86
CA PRO A 92 -12.22 8.81 12.37
C PRO A 92 -12.38 8.87 10.83
N ASP A 93 -12.87 10.01 10.34
CA ASP A 93 -13.02 10.32 8.91
C ASP A 93 -11.68 10.36 8.14
#